data_AF-A0A4U2XYC0-F1
#
_entry.id   AF-A0A4U2XYC0-F1
#
_cell.length_a   1.000
_cell.length_b   1.000
_cell.length_c   1.000
_cell.angle_alpha   90.00
_cell.angle_beta   90.00
_cell.angle_gamma   90.00
#
_symmetry.space_group_name_H-M   'P 1'
#
loop_
_entity.id
_entity.type
_entity.pdbx_description
1 polymer ?
#
loop_
_entity_poly.entity_id
_entity_poly.type
_entity_poly.pdbx_seq_one_letter_code
_entity_poly.pdbx_strand_id
1 'polypeptide(L)'
;MDADLLNKRKEVLREIDKLLVLCKCNNNNSKKTTCVHCKGIEKLGASLLKLLIRYKKNDGVKKAEKLKTKVLDFDSFLQYKKSGMTDISIGEIFGMTKAGIDKWKRENNIKSIDIRRKIEQGVI
;
A
#
# COMPACT_ATOMS: atom_id res chain seq x y z
N MET A 1 -15.56 -3.32 19.14
CA MET A 1 -16.09 -4.06 17.98
C MET A 1 -17.48 -3.50 17.70
N ASP A 2 -17.72 -2.96 16.50
CA ASP A 2 -18.99 -2.31 16.17
C ASP A 2 -20.07 -3.39 15.93
N ALA A 3 -21.04 -3.49 16.86
CA ALA A 3 -22.05 -4.53 16.86
C ALA A 3 -22.98 -4.45 15.64
N ASP A 4 -23.23 -3.25 15.13
CA ASP A 4 -24.05 -3.00 13.95
C ASP A 4 -23.34 -3.54 12.68
N LEU A 5 -22.04 -3.29 12.56
CA LEU A 5 -21.23 -3.84 11.46
C LEU A 5 -21.19 -5.37 11.48
N LEU A 6 -21.10 -5.98 12.66
CA LEU A 6 -21.10 -7.43 12.81
C LEU A 6 -22.46 -8.03 12.39
N ASN A 7 -23.56 -7.38 12.77
CA ASN A 7 -24.90 -7.80 12.38
C ASN A 7 -25.11 -7.72 10.86
N LYS A 8 -24.68 -6.63 10.22
CA LYS A 8 -24.72 -6.48 8.76
C LYS A 8 -23.95 -7.57 8.02
N ARG A 9 -22.78 -7.98 8.54
CA ARG A 9 -22.02 -9.09 7.95
C ARG A 9 -22.75 -10.42 8.06
N LYS A 10 -23.34 -10.71 9.24
CA LYS A 10 -24.12 -11.93 9.47
C LYS A 10 -25.36 -11.98 8.56
N GLU A 11 -26.02 -10.86 8.35
CA GLU A 11 -27.17 -10.76 7.46
C GLU A 11 -26.81 -11.10 6.01
N VAL A 12 -25.75 -10.49 5.48
CA VAL A 12 -25.25 -10.78 4.12
C VAL A 12 -24.88 -12.26 3.97
N LEU A 13 -24.25 -12.87 4.99
CA LEU A 13 -23.93 -14.30 4.96
C LEU A 13 -25.18 -15.19 4.94
N ARG A 14 -26.21 -14.87 5.71
CA ARG A 14 -27.49 -15.60 5.69
C ARG A 14 -28.18 -15.53 4.33
N GLU A 15 -28.09 -14.40 3.63
CA GLU A 15 -28.65 -14.27 2.28
C GLU A 15 -27.87 -15.09 1.25
N ILE A 16 -26.54 -15.15 1.38
CA ILE A 16 -25.69 -16.02 0.55
C ILE A 16 -26.08 -17.49 0.77
N ASP A 17 -26.25 -17.94 2.02
CA ASP A 17 -26.63 -19.32 2.33
C ASP A 17 -27.96 -19.72 1.69
N LYS A 18 -28.97 -18.84 1.75
CA LYS A 18 -30.27 -19.06 1.06
C LYS A 18 -30.08 -19.26 -0.44
N LEU A 19 -29.23 -18.44 -1.07
CA LEU A 19 -28.98 -18.56 -2.50
C LEU A 19 -28.17 -19.82 -2.84
N LEU A 20 -27.25 -20.26 -1.98
CA LEU A 20 -26.47 -21.49 -2.17
C LEU A 20 -27.34 -22.73 -2.13
N VAL A 21 -28.33 -22.81 -1.24
CA VAL A 21 -29.29 -23.94 -1.20
C VAL A 21 -30.11 -24.02 -2.49
N LEU A 22 -30.48 -22.88 -3.06
CA LEU A 22 -31.24 -22.82 -4.31
C LEU A 22 -30.35 -23.00 -5.56
N CYS A 23 -29.07 -22.68 -5.44
CA CYS A 23 -28.13 -22.72 -6.54
C CYS A 23 -27.57 -24.13 -6.75
N LYS A 24 -27.98 -24.78 -7.84
CA LYS A 24 -27.43 -26.08 -8.27
C LYS A 24 -26.29 -25.96 -9.27
N CYS A 25 -25.68 -24.78 -9.40
CA CYS A 25 -24.62 -24.55 -10.37
C CYS A 25 -23.30 -25.16 -9.88
N ASN A 26 -22.72 -26.04 -10.68
CA ASN A 26 -21.36 -26.55 -10.49
C ASN A 26 -20.35 -25.62 -11.18
N ASN A 27 -20.15 -24.42 -10.63
CA ASN A 27 -19.30 -23.39 -11.23
C ASN A 27 -17.80 -23.64 -10.93
N ASN A 28 -17.26 -24.74 -11.46
CA ASN A 28 -15.84 -25.09 -11.31
C ASN A 28 -14.93 -24.34 -12.29
N ASN A 29 -15.46 -23.57 -13.24
CA ASN A 29 -14.65 -22.79 -14.14
C ASN A 29 -15.33 -21.48 -14.57
N SER A 30 -14.55 -20.40 -14.47
CA SER A 30 -14.93 -19.01 -14.63
C SER A 30 -15.30 -18.64 -16.06
N LYS A 31 -16.60 -18.60 -16.37
CA LYS A 31 -17.17 -17.72 -17.41
C LYS A 31 -18.51 -17.18 -16.91
N LYS A 32 -18.80 -15.91 -17.22
CA LYS A 32 -19.97 -15.14 -16.74
C LYS A 32 -21.21 -16.03 -16.61
N THR A 33 -21.57 -16.34 -15.37
CA THR A 33 -22.71 -17.20 -15.07
C THR A 33 -24.01 -16.45 -15.38
N THR A 34 -24.90 -17.08 -16.13
CA THR A 34 -26.24 -16.55 -16.42
C THR A 34 -27.22 -16.82 -15.27
N CYS A 35 -26.84 -17.67 -14.31
CA CYS A 35 -27.67 -18.03 -13.18
C CYS A 35 -27.97 -16.84 -12.27
N VAL A 36 -29.26 -16.63 -12.01
CA VAL A 36 -29.75 -15.55 -11.15
C VAL A 36 -29.21 -15.68 -9.72
N HIS A 37 -29.14 -16.90 -9.19
CA HIS A 37 -28.61 -17.17 -7.85
C HIS A 37 -27.10 -16.89 -7.77
N CYS A 38 -26.33 -17.31 -8.76
CA CYS A 38 -24.89 -17.02 -8.80
C CYS A 38 -24.59 -15.52 -8.91
N LYS A 39 -25.37 -14.78 -9.72
CA LYS A 39 -25.28 -13.31 -9.79
C LYS A 39 -25.65 -12.65 -8.46
N GLY A 40 -26.65 -13.19 -7.76
CA GLY A 40 -27.02 -12.75 -6.41
C GLY A 40 -25.87 -12.95 -5.41
N ILE A 41 -25.27 -14.14 -5.41
CA ILE A 41 -24.12 -14.47 -4.56
C ILE A 41 -22.93 -13.55 -4.87
N GLU A 42 -22.63 -13.29 -6.14
CA GLU A 42 -21.56 -12.36 -6.56
C GLU A 42 -21.79 -10.94 -6.00
N LYS A 43 -23.02 -10.42 -6.12
CA LYS A 43 -23.38 -9.10 -5.58
C LYS A 43 -23.24 -9.04 -4.06
N LEU A 44 -23.73 -10.06 -3.36
CA LEU A 44 -23.64 -10.15 -1.90
C LEU A 44 -22.18 -10.30 -1.44
N GLY A 45 -21.38 -11.09 -2.15
CA GLY A 45 -19.94 -11.23 -1.92
C GLY A 45 -19.19 -9.91 -2.07
N ALA A 46 -19.51 -9.12 -3.10
CA ALA A 46 -18.94 -7.79 -3.28
C ALA A 46 -19.34 -6.82 -2.15
N SER A 47 -20.59 -6.89 -1.67
CA SER A 47 -21.05 -6.12 -0.52
C SER A 47 -20.34 -6.52 0.77
N LEU A 48 -20.15 -7.83 1.00
CA LEU A 48 -19.40 -8.35 2.15
C LEU A 48 -17.94 -7.88 2.12
N LEU A 49 -17.29 -7.92 0.95
CA LEU A 49 -15.92 -7.43 0.77
C LEU A 49 -15.79 -5.96 1.16
N LYS A 50 -16.74 -5.09 0.78
CA LYS A 50 -16.76 -3.67 1.17
C LYS A 50 -16.86 -3.49 2.68
N LEU A 51 -17.67 -4.31 3.36
CA LEU A 51 -17.79 -4.30 4.83
C LEU A 51 -16.52 -4.80 5.54
N LEU A 52 -15.73 -5.67 4.89
CA LEU A 52 -14.43 -6.13 5.38
C LEU A 52 -13.30 -5.13 5.10
N ILE A 53 -13.29 -4.44 3.96
CA ILE A 53 -12.26 -3.45 3.61
C ILE A 53 -12.31 -2.23 4.55
N ARG A 54 -13.50 -1.82 5.02
CA ARG A 54 -13.61 -0.79 6.08
C ARG A 54 -12.87 -1.15 7.36
N TYR A 55 -12.69 -2.44 7.65
CA TYR A 55 -11.93 -2.91 8.80
C TYR A 55 -10.42 -2.79 8.59
N LYS A 56 -9.91 -3.14 7.40
CA LYS A 56 -8.46 -3.05 7.09
C LYS A 56 -7.89 -1.62 7.08
N LYS A 57 -8.72 -0.59 6.90
CA LYS A 57 -8.25 0.80 7.01
C LYS A 57 -8.10 1.29 8.46
N ASN A 58 -8.74 0.63 9.42
CA ASN A 58 -8.74 1.05 10.82
C ASN A 58 -7.84 0.19 11.71
N ASP A 59 -7.58 -1.07 11.33
CA ASP A 59 -6.61 -1.91 12.04
C ASP A 59 -5.22 -1.81 11.42
N GLY A 60 -4.40 -0.92 11.97
CA GLY A 60 -2.95 -1.15 12.00
C GLY A 60 -2.07 -0.32 11.08
N VAL A 61 -2.54 0.76 10.46
CA VAL A 61 -1.58 1.83 10.16
C VAL A 61 -1.35 2.56 11.47
N LYS A 62 -0.38 2.07 12.27
CA LYS A 62 0.30 2.93 13.23
C LYS A 62 0.66 4.17 12.43
N LYS A 63 -0.04 5.27 12.70
CA LYS A 63 0.32 6.60 12.20
C LYS A 63 1.77 6.73 12.66
N ALA A 64 2.72 6.56 11.74
CA ALA A 64 4.12 6.68 12.09
C ALA A 64 4.22 8.00 12.84
N GLU A 65 4.63 7.94 14.10
CA GLU A 65 4.98 9.15 14.83
C GLU A 65 5.82 9.95 13.85
N LYS A 66 5.43 11.21 13.59
CA LYS A 66 6.24 12.09 12.77
C LYS A 66 7.60 12.14 13.47
N LEU A 67 8.53 11.27 13.06
CA LEU A 67 9.92 11.40 13.40
C LEU A 67 10.24 12.83 13.04
N LYS A 68 10.82 13.57 13.99
CA LYS A 68 11.34 14.91 13.73
C LYS A 68 12.35 14.76 12.59
N THR A 69 11.86 14.92 11.36
CA THR A 69 12.62 14.83 10.14
C THR A 69 13.64 15.94 10.23
N LYS A 70 14.90 15.58 10.47
CA LYS A 70 16.00 16.45 10.06
C LYS A 70 15.77 16.71 8.58
N VAL A 71 15.79 17.98 8.17
CA VAL A 71 15.66 18.33 6.76
C VAL A 71 16.99 17.94 6.12
N LEU A 72 16.94 17.09 5.10
CA LEU A 72 18.12 16.77 4.31
C LEU A 72 18.44 17.98 3.42
N ASP A 73 19.54 18.66 3.73
CA ASP A 73 20.12 19.68 2.86
C ASP A 73 21.10 19.06 1.85
N PHE A 74 21.41 19.82 0.80
CA PHE A 74 22.22 19.37 -0.33
C PHE A 74 23.67 19.06 0.07
N ASP A 75 24.28 19.89 0.92
CA ASP A 75 25.67 19.73 1.33
C ASP A 75 25.86 18.50 2.21
N SER A 76 24.95 18.29 3.17
CA SER A 76 24.89 17.07 3.97
C SER A 76 24.77 15.83 3.08
N PHE A 77 23.86 15.85 2.09
CA PHE A 77 23.74 14.73 1.16
C PHE A 77 25.04 14.43 0.43
N LEU A 78 25.74 15.45 -0.09
CA LEU A 78 27.03 15.27 -0.75
C LEU A 78 28.11 14.71 0.18
N GLN A 79 28.19 15.17 1.43
CA GLN A 79 29.12 14.61 2.41
C GLN A 79 28.86 13.13 2.69
N TYR A 80 27.60 12.73 2.82
CA TYR A 80 27.24 11.32 2.95
C TYR A 80 27.59 10.51 1.69
N LYS A 81 27.41 11.07 0.49
CA LYS A 81 27.84 10.42 -0.74
C LYS A 81 29.38 10.30 -0.83
N LYS A 82 30.13 11.31 -0.40
CA LYS A 82 31.60 11.31 -0.34
C LYS A 82 32.15 10.28 0.64
N SER A 83 31.46 10.07 1.76
CA SER A 83 31.79 8.99 2.72
C SER A 83 31.33 7.59 2.25
N GLY A 84 30.80 7.47 1.03
CA GLY A 84 30.41 6.19 0.43
C GLY A 84 29.05 5.67 0.86
N MET A 85 28.23 6.48 1.56
CA MET A 85 26.91 6.04 1.98
C MET A 85 25.95 5.84 0.79
N THR A 86 25.08 4.85 0.97
CA THR A 86 24.01 4.56 0.00
C THR A 86 22.81 5.45 0.25
N ASP A 87 22.02 5.69 -0.80
CA ASP A 87 20.78 6.46 -0.71
C ASP A 87 19.78 5.85 0.27
N ILE A 88 19.84 4.52 0.47
CA ILE A 88 19.03 3.79 1.45
C ILE A 88 19.46 4.18 2.87
N SER A 89 20.77 4.11 3.16
CA SER A 89 21.32 4.47 4.47
C SER A 89 21.08 5.94 4.81
N ILE A 90 21.22 6.84 3.83
CA ILE A 90 20.87 8.26 3.99
C ILE A 90 19.38 8.40 4.28
N GLY A 91 18.52 7.65 3.57
CA GLY A 91 17.10 7.61 3.85
C GLY A 91 16.77 7.21 5.29
N GLU A 92 17.43 6.18 5.81
CA GLU A 92 17.24 5.72 7.19
C GLU A 92 17.61 6.79 8.24
N ILE A 93 18.73 7.50 8.04
CA ILE A 93 19.18 8.57 8.95
C ILE A 93 18.17 9.72 9.00
N PHE A 94 17.55 10.04 7.86
CA PHE A 94 16.62 11.17 7.73
C PHE A 94 15.14 10.76 7.83
N GLY A 95 14.86 9.47 8.09
CA GLY A 95 13.48 8.95 8.17
C GLY A 95 12.72 8.99 6.84
N MET A 96 13.45 8.95 5.72
CA MET A 96 12.90 8.99 4.37
C MET A 96 12.85 7.60 3.75
N THR A 97 11.76 7.30 3.06
CA THR A 97 11.68 6.09 2.22
C THR A 97 12.54 6.25 0.98
N LYS A 98 12.83 5.14 0.29
CA LYS A 98 13.51 5.16 -1.02
C LYS A 98 12.85 6.13 -2.01
N ALA A 99 11.51 6.08 -2.09
CA ALA A 99 10.74 7.00 -2.93
C ALA A 99 10.86 8.46 -2.46
N GLY A 100 10.98 8.70 -1.15
CA GLY A 100 11.24 10.01 -0.58
C GLY A 100 12.60 10.58 -1.00
N ILE A 101 13.66 9.78 -0.92
CA ILE A 101 15.01 10.17 -1.37
C ILE A 101 15.03 10.40 -2.89
N ASP A 102 14.38 9.55 -3.67
CA ASP A 102 14.26 9.74 -5.12
C ASP A 102 13.51 11.02 -5.49
N LYS A 103 12.45 11.34 -4.75
CA LYS A 103 11.71 12.60 -4.91
C LYS A 103 12.60 13.80 -4.56
N TRP A 104 13.27 13.76 -3.40
CA TRP A 104 14.16 14.85 -2.96
C TRP A 104 15.31 15.08 -3.95
N LYS A 105 15.92 14.02 -4.49
CA LYS A 105 16.94 14.13 -5.56
C LYS A 105 16.41 14.85 -6.79
N ARG A 106 15.17 14.54 -7.23
CA ARG A 106 14.54 15.24 -8.36
C ARG A 106 14.30 16.72 -8.09
N GLU A 107 13.82 17.05 -6.89
CA GLU A 107 13.60 18.44 -6.46
C GLU A 107 14.90 19.24 -6.39
N ASN A 108 16.02 18.57 -6.09
CA ASN A 108 17.36 19.17 -6.03
C ASN A 108 18.19 18.96 -7.32
N ASN A 109 17.56 18.57 -8.44
CA ASN A 109 18.22 18.34 -9.73
C ASN A 109 19.42 17.35 -9.70
N ILE A 110 19.42 16.42 -8.76
CA ILE A 110 20.42 15.37 -8.62
C ILE A 110 20.09 14.20 -9.57
N LYS A 111 20.89 14.02 -10.62
CA LYS A 111 20.82 12.83 -11.49
C LYS A 111 21.63 11.70 -10.85
N SER A 112 20.98 10.58 -10.50
CA SER A 112 21.57 9.47 -9.73
C SER A 112 22.84 8.86 -10.35
N ILE A 113 22.99 8.96 -11.66
CA ILE A 113 24.10 8.36 -12.43
C ILE A 113 25.39 9.20 -12.31
N ASP A 114 25.32 10.44 -11.83
CA ASP A 114 26.40 11.41 -12.03
C ASP A 114 27.22 11.71 -10.76
N ILE A 115 26.64 11.61 -9.55
CA ILE A 115 27.33 12.08 -8.33
C ILE A 115 28.49 11.19 -7.92
N ARG A 116 28.31 9.86 -7.88
CA ARG A 116 29.38 8.95 -7.42
C ARG A 116 30.59 9.01 -8.35
N ARG A 117 30.32 8.99 -9.66
CA ARG A 117 31.33 9.14 -10.71
C ARG A 117 32.04 10.49 -10.65
N LYS A 118 31.32 11.59 -10.39
CA LYS A 118 31.92 12.93 -10.25
C LYS A 118 32.77 13.08 -8.98
N ILE A 119 32.39 12.42 -7.88
CA ILE A 119 33.22 12.35 -6.66
C ILE A 119 34.51 11.56 -6.95
N GLU A 120 34.40 10.39 -7.59
CA GLU A 120 35.56 9.57 -7.98
C GLU A 120 36.49 10.29 -8.98
N GLN A 121 35.93 11.19 -9.81
CA GLN A 121 36.67 12.01 -10.76
C GLN A 121 37.15 13.36 -10.19
N GLY A 122 36.88 13.67 -8.92
CA GLY A 122 37.29 14.92 -8.27
C GLY A 122 36.63 16.19 -8.83
N VAL A 123 35.49 16.06 -9.51
CA VAL A 123 34.76 17.18 -10.13
C VAL A 123 33.86 17.91 -9.12
N ILE A 124 33.52 17.25 -8.00
CA ILE A 124 32.73 17.78 -6.88
C ILE A 124 33.33 17.33 -5.56
#